data_AF-A0A382DRL6-F1
#
_entry.id   AF-A0A382DRL6-F1
#
_cell.length_a   1.000
_cell.length_b   1.000
_cell.length_c   1.000
_cell.angle_alpha   90.00
_cell.angle_beta   90.00
_cell.angle_gamma   90.00
#
_symmetry.space_group_name_H-M   'P 1'
#
loop_
_entity.id
_entity.type
_entity.pdbx_description
1 polymer ?
#
loop_
_entity_poly.entity_id
_entity_poly.type
_entity_poly.pdbx_seq_one_letter_code
_entity_poly.pdbx_strand_id
1 'polypeptide(L)' 'NPGQLEGEINSKCWLVIQKPTQDLILETNPLLQWQKAIDLCSKETMDQYI' A
#
# COMPACT_ATOMS: atom_id res chain seq x y z
N ASN A 1 -18.17 3.99 -9.50
CA ASN A 1 -19.46 3.97 -8.74
C ASN A 1 -19.18 4.25 -7.27
N PRO A 2 -20.07 4.94 -6.53
CA PRO A 2 -19.91 5.11 -5.08
C PRO A 2 -19.77 3.75 -4.39
N GLY A 3 -18.85 3.62 -3.42
CA GLY A 3 -18.62 2.36 -2.68
C GLY A 3 -17.79 1.31 -3.43
N GLN A 4 -17.41 1.56 -4.69
CA GLN A 4 -16.68 0.58 -5.50
C GLN A 4 -15.27 0.36 -4.95
N LEU A 5 -14.56 1.44 -4.59
CA LEU A 5 -13.19 1.35 -4.08
C LEU A 5 -13.16 0.58 -2.74
N GLU A 6 -14.08 0.88 -1.84
CA GLU A 6 -14.23 0.19 -0.56
C GLU A 6 -14.57 -1.29 -0.78
N GLY A 7 -15.43 -1.60 -1.75
CA GLY A 7 -15.75 -2.97 -2.16
C GLY A 7 -14.53 -3.73 -2.68
N GLU A 8 -13.68 -3.11 -3.51
CA GLU A 8 -12.45 -3.70 -4.04
C GLU A 8 -11.40 -3.92 -2.93
N ILE A 9 -11.24 -2.97 -2.00
CA ILE A 9 -10.35 -3.12 -0.84
C ILE A 9 -10.82 -4.28 0.05
N ASN A 10 -12.13 -4.35 0.35
CA ASN A 10 -12.71 -5.44 1.15
C ASN A 10 -12.56 -6.81 0.47
N SER A 11 -12.65 -6.84 -0.86
CA SER A 11 -12.44 -8.04 -1.67
C SER A 11 -10.96 -8.42 -1.87
N LYS A 12 -10.04 -7.70 -1.20
CA LYS A 12 -8.58 -7.92 -1.26
C LYS A 12 -7.98 -7.76 -2.66
N CYS A 13 -8.61 -6.95 -3.50
CA CYS A 13 -8.05 -6.54 -4.79
C CYS A 13 -6.88 -5.56 -4.64
N TRP A 14 -6.81 -4.87 -3.50
CA TRP A 14 -5.79 -3.87 -3.19
C TRP A 14 -5.17 -4.12 -1.81
N LEU A 15 -3.85 -3.89 -1.72
CA LEU A 15 -3.17 -3.66 -0.45
C LEU A 15 -3.11 -2.14 -0.22
N VAL A 16 -3.30 -1.72 1.03
CA VAL A 16 -3.40 -0.30 1.39
C VAL A 16 -2.35 0.02 2.45
N ILE A 17 -1.45 0.95 2.14
CA ILE A 17 -0.51 1.52 3.10
C ILE A 17 -1.24 2.60 3.89
N GLN A 18 -1.30 2.49 5.21
CA GLN A 18 -1.99 3.48 6.04
C GLN A 18 -1.19 4.78 6.16
N LYS A 19 0.14 4.70 6.16
CA LYS A 19 1.04 5.84 6.28
C LYS A 19 2.11 5.85 5.19
N PRO A 20 1.79 6.30 3.97
CA PRO A 20 2.78 6.38 2.91
C PRO A 20 3.88 7.39 3.29
N THR A 21 5.13 7.00 3.07
CA THR A 21 6.30 7.86 3.35
C THR A 21 6.53 8.85 2.20
N GLN A 22 7.03 10.06 2.49
CA GLN A 22 7.41 11.04 1.45
C GLN A 22 8.43 10.47 0.46
N ASP A 23 9.39 9.69 0.95
CA ASP A 23 10.41 9.01 0.14
C ASP A 23 9.78 8.11 -0.94
N LEU A 24 8.71 7.36 -0.62
CA LEU A 24 7.97 6.57 -1.61
C LEU A 24 7.35 7.44 -2.73
N ILE A 25 6.83 8.61 -2.36
CA ILE A 25 6.04 9.48 -3.26
C ILE A 25 6.95 10.37 -4.12
N LEU A 26 8.00 10.94 -3.52
CA LEU A 26 8.77 12.05 -4.09
C LEU A 26 10.18 11.66 -4.51
N GLU A 27 10.80 10.69 -3.83
CA GLU A 27 12.25 10.42 -3.96
C GLU A 27 12.53 9.10 -4.69
N THR A 28 11.65 8.11 -4.51
CA THR A 28 11.82 6.78 -5.08
C THR A 28 11.69 6.82 -6.60
N ASN A 29 12.67 6.24 -7.30
CA ASN A 29 12.62 6.04 -8.74
C ASN A 29 11.28 5.40 -9.13
N PRO A 30 10.52 5.98 -10.08
CA PRO A 30 9.20 5.46 -10.48
C PRO A 30 9.18 3.97 -10.81
N LEU A 31 10.27 3.43 -11.37
CA LEU A 31 10.38 2.00 -11.70
C LEU A 31 10.44 1.09 -10.45
N LEU A 32 10.77 1.64 -9.29
CA LEU A 32 10.90 0.93 -8.01
C LEU A 32 9.76 1.23 -7.03
N GLN A 33 8.90 2.22 -7.34
CA GLN A 33 7.82 2.64 -6.44
C GLN A 33 6.85 1.50 -6.12
N TRP A 34 6.52 0.66 -7.10
CA TRP A 34 5.64 -0.49 -6.88
C TRP A 34 6.24 -1.48 -5.88
N GLN A 35 7.49 -1.89 -6.09
CA GLN A 35 8.14 -2.85 -5.20
C GLN A 35 8.23 -2.31 -3.77
N LYS A 36 8.63 -1.04 -3.63
CA LYS A 36 8.74 -0.37 -2.35
C LYS A 36 7.38 -0.27 -1.63
N ALA A 37 6.31 -0.01 -2.36
CA ALA A 37 4.96 0.02 -1.80
C ALA A 37 4.54 -1.37 -1.27
N ILE A 38 4.84 -2.44 -2.02
CA ILE A 38 4.57 -3.82 -1.58
C ILE A 38 5.36 -4.17 -0.30
N ASP A 39 6.64 -3.79 -0.23
CA ASP A 39 7.49 -4.05 0.93
C ASP A 39 6.95 -3.34 2.18
N LEU A 40 6.48 -2.10 2.03
CA LEU A 40 5.86 -1.33 3.11
C LEU A 40 4.53 -1.94 3.57
N CYS A 41 3.65 -2.30 2.63
CA CYS A 41 2.40 -3.01 2.94
C CYS A 41 2.65 -4.30 3.72
N SER A 42 3.68 -5.07 3.31
CA SER A 42 4.01 -6.34 3.93
C SER A 42 4.49 -6.17 5.37
N LYS A 43 5.33 -5.14 5.63
CA LYS A 43 5.75 -4.78 6.98
C LYS A 43 4.57 -4.35 7.87
N GLU A 44 3.74 -3.40 7.41
CA GLU A 44 2.57 -2.94 8.19
C GLU A 44 1.61 -4.09 8.50
N THR A 45 1.45 -5.04 7.58
CA THR A 45 0.61 -6.22 7.80
C THR A 45 1.22 -7.14 8.86
N MET A 46 2.53 -7.42 8.79
CA MET A 46 3.21 -8.28 9.76
C MET A 46 3.29 -7.68 11.16
N ASP A 47 3.52 -6.37 11.26
CA ASP A 47 3.57 -5.64 12.53
C ASP A 47 2.23 -5.69 13.29
N GLN A 48 1.11 -6.00 12.63
CA GLN A 48 -0.18 -6.21 13.30
C GLN A 48 -0.30 -7.57 14.01
N TYR A 49 0.62 -8.52 13.75
CA TYR A 49 0.57 -9.88 14.31
C TYR A 49 1.67 -10.17 15.34
N ILE A 50 2.57 -9.23 15.60
CA ILE A 50 3.65 -9.31 16.62
C ILE A 50 3.28 -8.42 17.80
#